data_AF-A0A1V1PKI2-F1
#
_entry.id   AF-A0A1V1PKI2-F1
#
_cell.length_a   1.000
_cell.length_b   1.000
_cell.length_c   1.000
_cell.angle_alpha   90.00
_cell.angle_beta   90.00
_cell.angle_gamma   90.00
#
_symmetry.space_group_name_H-M   'P 1'
#
loop_
_entity.id
_entity.type
_entity.pdbx_description
1 polymer ?
#
loop_
_entity_poly.entity_id
_entity_poly.type
_entity_poly.pdbx_seq_one_letter_code
_entity_poly.pdbx_strand_id
1 'polypeptide(L)'
;MPNLSNIASVRLFGIGGGDQAMNGLRVYLGFVSPHDERAFLLGDFYDYRLIAASPGRIDLEIDESVMDDAGQISQRTHRVIVSWTEVAQEPSPNPEFPSAVTMTPAQ
;
A
#
# COMPACT_ATOMS: atom_id res chain seq x y z
N MET A 1 -3.66 -13.91 28.08
CA MET A 1 -3.79 -13.44 26.68
C MET A 1 -2.42 -12.93 26.25
N PRO A 2 -1.94 -13.22 25.02
CA PRO A 2 -0.68 -12.65 24.55
C PRO A 2 -0.77 -11.12 24.56
N ASN A 3 0.31 -10.45 24.98
CA ASN A 3 0.38 -9.00 25.02
C ASN A 3 0.51 -8.47 23.58
N LEU A 4 -0.60 -8.02 23.00
CA LEU A 4 -0.67 -7.49 21.63
C LEU A 4 -0.03 -6.10 21.49
N SER A 5 0.44 -5.49 22.59
CA SER A 5 1.01 -4.14 22.59
C SER A 5 2.35 -4.02 21.87
N ASN A 6 2.94 -5.13 21.40
CA ASN A 6 4.26 -5.14 20.75
C ASN A 6 4.24 -5.71 19.32
N ILE A 7 3.05 -5.88 18.71
CA ILE A 7 2.96 -6.48 17.36
C ILE A 7 2.83 -5.37 16.32
N ALA A 8 3.80 -5.31 15.40
CA ALA A 8 3.69 -4.50 14.20
C ALA A 8 2.48 -4.95 13.36
N SER A 9 1.60 -4.01 13.03
CA SER A 9 0.47 -4.22 12.13
C SER A 9 0.76 -3.64 10.75
N VAL A 10 0.36 -4.36 9.70
CA VAL A 10 0.36 -3.84 8.34
C VAL A 10 -1.04 -3.33 8.02
N ARG A 11 -1.13 -2.11 7.47
CA ARG A 11 -2.40 -1.42 7.17
C ARG A 11 -2.36 -0.86 5.76
N LEU A 12 -3.43 -1.08 5.01
CA LEU A 12 -3.69 -0.40 3.74
C LEU A 12 -4.72 0.69 4.00
N PHE A 13 -4.44 1.92 3.59
CA PHE A 13 -5.37 3.04 3.79
C PHE A 13 -5.24 4.08 2.67
N GLY A 14 -6.28 4.87 2.48
CA GLY A 14 -6.34 5.92 1.47
C GLY A 14 -6.67 7.28 2.08
N ILE A 15 -6.10 8.33 1.52
CA ILE A 15 -6.39 9.73 1.87
C ILE A 15 -6.72 10.49 0.59
N GLY A 16 -7.82 11.24 0.61
CA GLY A 16 -8.15 12.17 -0.47
C GLY A 16 -7.13 13.32 -0.50
N GLY A 17 -6.49 13.55 -1.64
CA GLY A 17 -5.46 14.60 -1.74
C GLY A 17 -4.68 14.68 -3.06
N GLY A 18 -5.06 13.87 -4.07
CA GLY A 18 -4.58 13.99 -5.45
C GLY A 18 -5.32 15.08 -6.25
N ASP A 19 -5.08 15.13 -7.56
CA ASP A 19 -5.93 15.91 -8.47
C ASP A 19 -7.29 15.21 -8.60
N GLN A 20 -8.29 15.73 -7.88
CA GLN A 20 -9.64 15.16 -7.87
C GLN A 20 -10.30 15.07 -9.26
N ALA A 21 -9.80 15.81 -10.26
CA ALA A 21 -10.28 15.71 -11.64
C ALA A 21 -9.70 14.50 -12.41
N MET A 22 -8.63 13.87 -11.91
CA MET A 22 -8.00 12.70 -12.50
C MET A 22 -7.95 11.53 -11.51
N ASN A 23 -6.93 11.52 -10.65
CA ASN A 23 -6.71 10.56 -9.57
C ASN A 23 -6.66 11.37 -8.28
N GLY A 24 -7.51 11.02 -7.32
CA GLY A 24 -7.72 11.81 -6.11
C GLY A 24 -7.37 11.08 -4.83
N LEU A 25 -7.08 9.79 -4.91
CA LEU A 25 -6.94 8.88 -3.79
C LEU A 25 -5.48 8.43 -3.65
N ARG A 26 -4.77 9.03 -2.69
CA ARG A 26 -3.42 8.58 -2.32
C ARG A 26 -3.52 7.35 -1.44
N VAL A 27 -3.00 6.23 -1.92
CA VAL A 27 -3.05 4.94 -1.23
C VAL A 27 -1.70 4.61 -0.61
N TYR A 28 -1.70 4.21 0.66
CA TYR A 28 -0.51 3.94 1.44
C TYR A 28 -0.53 2.54 2.04
N LEU A 29 0.63 1.89 2.08
CA LEU A 29 0.90 0.73 2.92
C LEU A 29 1.67 1.16 4.16
N GLY A 30 1.03 1.08 5.33
CA GLY A 30 1.58 1.44 6.63
C GLY A 30 2.03 0.22 7.43
N PHE A 31 3.19 0.34 8.06
CA PHE A 31 3.70 -0.53 9.12
C PHE A 31 3.61 0.25 10.42
N VAL A 32 2.83 -0.23 11.38
CA VAL A 32 2.45 0.55 12.57
C VAL A 32 2.63 -0.26 13.83
N SER A 33 3.31 0.33 14.80
CA SER A 33 3.42 -0.13 16.19
C SER A 33 3.01 1.01 17.14
N PRO A 34 2.92 0.77 18.45
CA PRO A 34 2.62 1.87 19.39
C PRO A 34 3.70 2.96 19.49
N HIS A 35 4.93 2.68 19.05
CA HIS A 35 6.07 3.59 19.23
C HIS A 35 6.67 4.11 17.92
N ASP A 36 6.37 3.47 16.80
CA ASP A 36 6.89 3.84 15.48
C ASP A 36 5.88 3.52 14.38
N GLU A 37 5.92 4.30 13.31
CA GLU A 37 5.15 4.10 12.10
C GLU A 37 5.95 4.40 10.84
N ARG A 38 5.73 3.62 9.79
CA ARG A 38 6.29 3.86 8.46
C ARG A 38 5.25 3.60 7.40
N ALA A 39 4.98 4.59 6.56
CA ALA A 39 4.06 4.47 5.44
C ALA A 39 4.78 4.63 4.10
N PHE A 40 4.41 3.79 3.15
CA PHE A 40 4.87 3.86 1.77
C PHE A 40 3.70 4.26 0.87
N LEU A 41 3.86 5.36 0.11
CA LEU A 41 2.91 5.73 -0.93
C LEU A 41 2.98 4.69 -2.05
N LEU A 42 1.86 4.01 -2.31
CA LEU A 42 1.74 3.07 -3.41
C LEU A 42 1.40 3.78 -4.72
N GLY A 43 0.59 4.84 -4.64
CA GLY A 43 0.24 5.65 -5.80
C GLY A 43 -0.91 6.60 -5.53
N ASP A 44 -1.31 7.30 -6.58
CA ASP A 44 -2.48 8.18 -6.63
C ASP A 44 -3.45 7.59 -7.66
N PHE A 45 -4.58 7.08 -7.18
CA PHE A 45 -5.52 6.29 -7.95
C PHE A 45 -6.90 6.94 -7.96
N TYR A 46 -7.77 6.43 -8.83
CA TYR A 46 -9.19 6.71 -8.76
C TYR A 46 -9.85 5.87 -7.65
N ASP A 47 -9.59 4.55 -7.66
CA ASP A 47 -10.03 3.61 -6.64
C ASP A 47 -9.08 2.40 -6.56
N TYR A 48 -9.21 1.59 -5.51
CA TYR A 48 -8.51 0.32 -5.38
C TYR A 48 -9.35 -0.75 -4.69
N ARG A 49 -9.06 -2.00 -5.02
CA ARG A 49 -9.68 -3.18 -4.40
C ARG A 49 -8.61 -4.17 -3.96
N LEU A 50 -8.64 -4.54 -2.68
CA LEU A 50 -7.80 -5.63 -2.16
C LEU A 50 -8.34 -6.97 -2.66
N ILE A 51 -7.53 -7.70 -3.42
CA ILE A 51 -7.89 -9.00 -4.00
C ILE A 51 -7.47 -10.14 -3.07
N ALA A 52 -6.24 -10.08 -2.57
CA ALA A 52 -5.70 -11.07 -1.65
C ALA A 52 -4.67 -10.43 -0.72
N ALA A 53 -4.51 -11.01 0.47
CA ALA A 53 -3.47 -10.64 1.42
C ALA A 53 -2.85 -11.91 2.01
N SER A 54 -1.53 -11.91 2.10
CA SER A 54 -0.74 -12.93 2.77
C SER A 54 0.43 -12.26 3.50
N PRO A 55 1.10 -12.97 4.42
CA PRO A 55 2.36 -12.50 4.97
C PRO A 55 3.32 -12.02 3.85
N GLY A 56 3.88 -10.82 4.00
CA GLY A 56 4.80 -10.20 3.04
C GLY A 56 4.20 -9.72 1.71
N ARG A 57 2.88 -9.81 1.48
CA ARG A 57 2.29 -9.54 0.17
C ARG A 57 0.81 -9.16 0.19
N ILE A 58 0.44 -8.22 -0.69
CA ILE A 58 -0.95 -7.98 -1.09
C ILE A 58 -1.07 -7.92 -2.61
N ASP A 59 -2.22 -8.36 -3.10
CA ASP A 59 -2.60 -8.26 -4.51
C ASP A 59 -3.72 -7.23 -4.61
N LEU A 60 -3.53 -6.21 -5.43
CA LEU A 60 -4.46 -5.10 -5.61
C LEU A 60 -4.97 -5.07 -7.05
N GLU A 61 -6.23 -4.72 -7.21
CA GLU A 61 -6.76 -4.19 -8.45
C GLU A 61 -6.90 -2.67 -8.30
N ILE A 62 -6.35 -1.93 -9.24
CA ILE A 62 -6.29 -0.47 -9.24
C ILE A 62 -7.09 0.04 -10.43
N ASP A 63 -7.89 1.08 -10.19
CA ASP A 63 -8.47 1.90 -11.24
C ASP A 63 -7.79 3.27 -11.25
N GLU A 64 -7.29 3.70 -12.40
CA GLU A 64 -6.57 4.96 -12.55
C GLU A 64 -6.92 5.66 -13.87
N SER A 65 -6.94 6.99 -13.80
CA SER A 65 -6.89 7.86 -14.98
C SER A 65 -5.43 8.05 -15.39
N VAL A 66 -5.12 7.77 -16.64
CA VAL A 66 -3.81 7.98 -17.25
C VAL A 66 -3.92 8.93 -18.42
N MET A 67 -2.99 9.88 -18.50
CA MET A 67 -2.84 10.80 -19.62
C MET A 67 -1.72 10.29 -20.53
N ASP A 68 -2.01 10.15 -21.82
CA ASP A 68 -0.99 9.81 -22.82
C ASP A 68 -0.19 11.04 -23.27
N ASP A 69 0.84 10.82 -24.09
CA ASP A 69 1.69 11.89 -24.63
C ASP A 69 0.92 12.88 -25.54
N ALA A 70 -0.26 12.49 -26.03
CA ALA A 70 -1.15 13.36 -26.82
C ALA A 70 -2.11 14.18 -25.94
N GLY A 71 -2.04 14.02 -24.61
CA GLY A 71 -2.92 14.69 -23.64
C GLY A 71 -4.31 14.07 -23.53
N GLN A 72 -4.53 12.87 -24.09
CA GLN A 72 -5.79 12.15 -23.94
C GLN A 72 -5.84 11.44 -22.60
N ILE A 73 -6.92 11.67 -21.85
CA ILE A 73 -7.17 10.99 -20.59
C ILE A 73 -7.98 9.72 -20.88
N SER A 74 -7.50 8.59 -20.37
CA SER A 74 -8.19 7.31 -20.41
C SER A 74 -8.21 6.68 -19.02
N GLN A 75 -9.19 5.81 -18.78
CA GLN A 75 -9.23 4.98 -17.58
C GLN A 75 -8.61 3.62 -17.85
N ARG A 76 -7.87 3.12 -16.86
CA ARG A 76 -7.24 1.81 -16.89
C ARG A 76 -7.43 1.10 -15.56
N THR A 77 -8.14 -0.02 -15.62
CA THR A 77 -8.14 -1.00 -14.52
C THR A 77 -7.05 -2.04 -14.74
N HIS A 78 -6.20 -2.27 -13.74
CA HIS A 78 -5.15 -3.28 -13.82
C HIS A 78 -4.79 -3.85 -12.44
N ARG A 79 -4.06 -4.96 -12.42
CA ARG A 79 -3.66 -5.63 -11.17
C ARG A 79 -2.19 -5.43 -10.88
N VAL A 80 -1.87 -5.27 -9.60
CA VAL A 80 -0.51 -5.19 -9.09
C VAL A 80 -0.32 -6.09 -7.89
N ILE A 81 0.92 -6.49 -7.69
CA ILE A 81 1.41 -7.20 -6.51
C ILE A 81 2.29 -6.23 -5.75
N VAL A 82 1.97 -5.99 -4.49
CA VAL A 82 2.81 -5.25 -3.55
C VAL A 82 3.43 -6.25 -2.58
N SER A 83 4.74 -6.28 -2.52
CA SER A 83 5.50 -7.21 -1.68
C SER A 83 6.54 -6.50 -0.82
N TRP A 84 6.80 -7.06 0.35
CA TRP A 84 7.85 -6.61 1.26
C TRP A 84 8.51 -7.80 1.96
N THR A 85 9.76 -7.64 2.38
CA THR A 85 10.42 -8.64 3.20
C THR A 85 9.82 -8.62 4.59
N GLU A 86 9.28 -9.74 5.04
CA GLU A 86 8.91 -9.89 6.44
C GLU A 86 10.17 -9.96 7.29
N VAL A 87 10.26 -9.07 8.27
CA VAL A 87 11.28 -9.14 9.31
C VAL A 87 10.69 -9.97 10.43
N ALA A 88 11.37 -11.04 10.85
CA ALA A 88 10.93 -11.84 11.98
C ALA A 88 10.85 -10.94 13.23
N GLN A 89 9.66 -10.83 13.80
CA GLN A 89 9.40 -9.94 14.92
C GLN A 89 9.57 -10.71 16.22
N GLU A 90 10.72 -10.56 16.87
CA GLU A 90 10.78 -10.79 18.32
C GLU A 90 9.93 -9.71 19.01
N PRO A 91 9.20 -10.02 20.10
CA PRO A 91 8.41 -9.02 20.81
C PRO A 91 9.27 -7.85 21.27
N SER A 92 9.17 -6.72 20.58
CA SER A 92 9.98 -5.52 20.80
C SER A 92 9.08 -4.30 20.83
N PRO A 93 9.32 -3.32 21.74
CA PRO A 93 8.65 -2.03 21.65
C PRO A 93 9.05 -1.26 20.37
N ASN A 94 10.21 -1.58 19.79
CA ASN A 94 10.72 -0.97 18.57
C ASN A 94 10.88 -2.06 17.50
N PRO A 95 9.79 -2.46 16.84
CA PRO A 95 9.86 -3.46 15.79
C PRO A 95 10.59 -2.93 14.55
N GLU A 96 11.40 -3.77 13.92
CA GLU A 96 12.02 -3.41 12.66
C GLU A 96 10.99 -3.47 11.52
N PHE A 97 10.80 -2.34 10.84
CA PHE A 97 9.96 -2.28 9.64
C PHE A 97 10.79 -2.45 8.37
N PRO A 98 10.19 -3.00 7.30
CA PRO A 98 10.83 -3.03 5.99
C PRO A 98 11.34 -1.65 5.59
N SER A 99 12.52 -1.60 4.97
CA SER A 99 13.08 -0.37 4.42
C SER A 99 12.47 0.00 3.07
N ALA A 100 11.84 -0.96 2.39
CA ALA A 100 11.22 -0.77 1.09
C ALA A 100 10.02 -1.72 0.90
N VAL A 101 9.12 -1.31 0.01
CA VAL A 101 8.06 -2.12 -0.59
C VAL A 101 8.28 -2.13 -2.10
N THR A 102 7.96 -3.23 -2.75
CA THR A 102 8.06 -3.38 -4.21
C THR A 102 6.67 -3.56 -4.78
N MET A 103 6.34 -2.78 -5.82
CA MET A 103 5.09 -2.91 -6.56
C MET A 103 5.39 -3.36 -7.99
N THR A 104 4.73 -4.41 -8.44
CA THR A 104 4.91 -4.99 -9.79
C THR A 104 3.56 -5.29 -10.43
N PRO A 105 3.43 -5.25 -11.77
CA PRO A 105 2.23 -5.73 -12.44
C PRO A 105 1.95 -7.20 -12.13
N ALA A 106 0.69 -7.55 -11.87
CA ALA A 106 0.29 -8.96 -11.79
C ALA A 106 0.17 -9.53 -13.23
N GLN A 107 0.79 -10.68 -13.48
CA GLN A 107 0.68 -11.39 -14.76
C GLN A 107 -0.63 -12.18 -14.86
#